data_AF-A0A7C2Z452-F1
#
_entry.id   AF-A0A7C2Z452-F1
#
_cell.length_a   1.000
_cell.length_b   1.000
_cell.length_c   1.000
_cell.angle_alpha   90.00
_cell.angle_beta   90.00
_cell.angle_gamma   90.00
#
_symmetry.space_group_name_H-M   'P 1'
#
loop_
_entity.id
_entity.type
_entity.pdbx_description
1 polymer ?
#
loop_
_entity_poly.entity_id
_entity_poly.type
_entity_poly.pdbx_seq_one_letter_code
_entity_poly.pdbx_strand_id
1 'polypeptide(L)'
;MESRLSENHRRVVSVLMQQAEMVCDEVERWLSRPSGLLNRTRGEFPPTAQNQLRELLQRARREISRSAAALNLSSAVVVRRQAVLSLLTKILSDIEDVHSPGLRAYGNISPELEQQVDAHLARLHAIFEQMAELCVRS
;
A
#
# COMPACT_ATOMS: atom_id res chain seq x y z
N MET A 1 -8.71 -11.51 -40.56
CA MET A 1 -9.90 -10.88 -39.96
C MET A 1 -9.45 -10.28 -38.63
N GLU A 2 -9.06 -9.00 -38.63
CA GLU A 2 -8.56 -8.32 -37.42
C GLU A 2 -9.74 -8.10 -36.47
N SER A 3 -9.74 -8.82 -35.34
CA SER A 3 -10.68 -8.57 -34.26
C SER A 3 -10.30 -7.26 -33.58
N ARG A 4 -10.83 -6.14 -34.07
CA ARG A 4 -10.69 -4.84 -33.40
C ARG A 4 -11.58 -4.86 -32.16
N LEU A 5 -10.96 -4.98 -30.99
CA LEU A 5 -11.61 -4.73 -29.71
C LEU A 5 -12.27 -3.35 -29.73
N SER A 6 -13.54 -3.27 -29.32
CA SER A 6 -14.23 -2.01 -29.10
C SER A 6 -13.54 -1.22 -27.97
N GLU A 7 -13.75 0.09 -27.95
CA GLU A 7 -13.19 0.95 -26.90
C GLU A 7 -13.65 0.55 -25.49
N ASN A 8 -14.92 0.13 -25.37
CA ASN A 8 -15.44 -0.40 -24.11
C ASN A 8 -14.72 -1.69 -23.69
N HIS A 9 -14.45 -2.60 -24.63
CA HIS A 9 -13.70 -3.81 -24.30
C HIS A 9 -12.26 -3.49 -23.90
N ARG A 10 -11.59 -2.55 -24.58
CA ARG A 10 -10.25 -2.09 -24.18
C ARG A 10 -10.26 -1.52 -22.77
N ARG A 11 -11.23 -0.66 -22.44
CA ARG A 11 -11.37 -0.10 -21.09
C ARG A 11 -11.56 -1.16 -20.02
N VAL A 12 -12.46 -2.12 -20.25
CA VAL A 12 -12.71 -3.22 -19.30
C VAL A 12 -11.46 -4.07 -19.10
N VAL A 13 -10.77 -4.41 -20.19
CA VAL A 13 -9.53 -5.20 -20.13
C VAL A 13 -8.41 -4.41 -19.44
N SER A 14 -8.27 -3.11 -19.69
CA SER A 14 -7.32 -2.24 -18.99
C SER A 14 -7.53 -2.26 -17.49
N VAL A 15 -8.77 -2.12 -17.03
CA VAL A 15 -9.10 -2.18 -15.59
C VAL A 15 -8.73 -3.54 -15.01
N LEU A 16 -9.05 -4.63 -15.70
CA LEU A 16 -8.69 -5.98 -15.23
C LEU A 16 -7.17 -6.18 -15.14
N MET A 17 -6.41 -5.72 -16.13
CA MET A 17 -4.95 -5.82 -16.13
C MET A 17 -4.32 -4.99 -15.01
N GLN A 18 -4.85 -3.80 -14.74
CA GLN A 18 -4.44 -2.98 -13.60
C GLN A 18 -4.74 -3.69 -12.26
N GLN A 19 -5.91 -4.33 -12.14
CA GLN A 19 -6.25 -5.12 -10.96
C GLN A 19 -5.31 -6.32 -10.77
N ALA A 20 -4.96 -7.02 -11.85
CA ALA A 20 -4.01 -8.13 -11.80
C ALA A 20 -2.61 -7.64 -11.38
N GLU A 21 -2.18 -6.48 -11.85
CA GLU A 21 -0.91 -5.86 -11.45
C GLU A 21 -0.92 -5.46 -9.97
N MET A 22 -2.01 -4.87 -9.47
CA MET A 22 -2.17 -4.54 -8.04
C MET A 22 -2.12 -5.78 -7.15
N VAL A 23 -2.70 -6.91 -7.59
CA VAL A 23 -2.60 -8.19 -6.88
C VAL A 23 -1.15 -8.68 -6.85
N CYS A 24 -0.42 -8.57 -7.96
CA CYS A 24 1.00 -8.93 -7.99
C CYS A 24 1.82 -8.09 -6.99
N ASP A 25 1.57 -6.78 -6.95
CA ASP A 25 2.22 -5.86 -6.01
C ASP A 25 1.89 -6.19 -4.54
N GLU A 26 0.65 -6.58 -4.24
CA GLU A 26 0.24 -6.95 -2.88
C GLU A 26 0.88 -8.27 -2.44
N VAL A 27 0.88 -9.30 -3.29
CA VAL A 27 1.52 -10.59 -2.96
C VAL A 27 3.02 -10.39 -2.76
N GLU A 28 3.68 -9.61 -3.61
CA GLU A 28 5.11 -9.30 -3.48
C GLU A 28 5.41 -8.52 -2.20
N ARG A 29 4.53 -7.59 -1.81
CA ARG A 29 4.61 -6.91 -0.51
C ARG A 29 4.52 -7.89 0.64
N TRP A 30 3.57 -8.84 0.64
CA TRP A 30 3.46 -9.85 1.70
C TRP A 30 4.66 -10.79 1.78
N LEU A 31 5.19 -11.23 0.63
CA LEU A 31 6.38 -12.09 0.58
C LEU A 31 7.67 -11.40 1.05
N SER A 32 7.68 -10.07 1.05
CA SER A 32 8.84 -9.25 1.44
C SER A 32 8.63 -8.52 2.76
N ARG A 33 7.45 -8.65 3.37
CA ARG A 33 7.06 -7.90 4.57
C ARG A 33 7.84 -8.45 5.77
N PRO A 34 8.71 -7.64 6.42
CA PRO A 34 9.27 -8.04 7.69
C PRO A 34 8.16 -8.10 8.75
N SER A 35 8.28 -9.01 9.71
CA SER A 35 7.40 -9.02 10.88
C SER A 35 7.51 -7.67 11.61
N GLY A 36 6.37 -7.02 11.84
CA GLY A 36 6.32 -5.73 12.55
C GLY A 36 6.32 -5.93 14.06
N LEU A 37 6.74 -4.91 14.81
CA LEU A 37 6.76 -4.96 16.29
C LEU A 37 5.37 -5.23 16.88
N LEU A 38 4.33 -4.65 16.29
CA LEU A 38 2.93 -4.81 16.72
C LEU A 38 2.14 -5.86 15.92
N ASN A 39 2.72 -6.37 14.83
CA ASN A 39 2.06 -7.32 13.92
C ASN A 39 2.96 -8.53 13.70
N ARG A 40 2.66 -9.63 14.41
CA ARG A 40 3.31 -10.93 14.16
C ARG A 40 2.59 -11.63 13.01
N THR A 41 3.29 -11.84 11.90
CA THR A 41 2.76 -12.65 10.79
C THR A 41 2.84 -14.13 11.20
N ARG A 42 1.73 -14.88 11.05
CA ARG A 42 1.69 -16.32 11.30
C ARG A 42 1.54 -17.05 9.97
N GLY A 43 2.26 -18.16 9.80
CA GLY A 43 2.20 -18.97 8.58
C GLY A 43 3.14 -18.45 7.50
N GLU A 44 4.44 -18.41 7.80
CA GLU A 44 5.45 -18.10 6.80
C GLU A 44 5.48 -19.18 5.72
N PHE A 45 5.55 -18.77 4.46
CA PHE A 45 5.82 -19.69 3.37
C PHE A 45 7.26 -20.20 3.49
N PRO A 46 7.51 -21.51 3.29
CA PRO A 46 8.88 -22.01 3.22
C PRO A 46 9.64 -21.29 2.08
N PRO A 47 10.96 -21.12 2.18
CA PRO A 47 11.75 -20.38 1.19
C PRO A 47 11.55 -20.87 -0.25
N THR A 48 11.36 -22.18 -0.42
CA THR A 48 11.06 -22.81 -1.72
C THR A 48 9.73 -22.32 -2.31
N ALA A 49 8.67 -22.27 -1.51
CA ALA A 49 7.36 -21.76 -1.94
C ALA A 49 7.40 -20.25 -2.21
N GLN A 50 8.15 -19.48 -1.41
CA GLN A 50 8.34 -18.05 -1.68
C GLN A 50 9.03 -17.82 -3.03
N ASN A 51 10.07 -18.59 -3.34
CA ASN A 51 10.78 -18.48 -4.61
C ASN A 51 9.88 -18.86 -5.80
N GLN A 52 9.11 -19.95 -5.67
CA GLN A 52 8.13 -20.34 -6.67
C GLN A 52 7.07 -19.26 -6.91
N LEU A 53 6.54 -18.66 -5.84
CA LEU A 53 5.59 -17.55 -5.96
C LEU A 53 6.22 -16.34 -6.65
N ARG A 54 7.47 -15.97 -6.32
CA ARG A 54 8.19 -14.88 -7.00
C ARG A 54 8.37 -15.15 -8.49
N GLU A 55 8.71 -16.38 -8.88
CA GLU A 55 8.79 -16.76 -10.30
C GLU A 55 7.45 -16.66 -11.01
N LEU A 56 6.36 -17.11 -10.37
CA LEU A 56 5.00 -17.01 -10.91
C LEU A 56 4.55 -15.56 -11.04
N LEU A 57 4.86 -14.70 -10.07
CA LEU A 57 4.61 -13.26 -10.13
C LEU A 57 5.33 -12.61 -11.32
N GLN A 58 6.60 -12.93 -11.54
CA GLN A 58 7.34 -12.44 -12.70
C GLN A 58 6.73 -12.91 -14.03
N ARG A 59 6.26 -14.16 -14.10
CA ARG A 59 5.55 -14.68 -15.28
C ARG A 59 4.23 -13.93 -15.52
N ALA A 60 3.45 -13.68 -14.47
CA ALA A 60 2.20 -12.93 -14.54
C ALA A 60 2.44 -11.48 -15.04
N ARG A 61 3.42 -10.77 -14.49
CA ARG A 61 3.78 -9.42 -14.94
C ARG A 61 4.21 -9.37 -16.40
N ARG A 62 4.99 -10.36 -16.86
CA ARG A 62 5.35 -10.48 -18.28
C ARG A 62 4.12 -10.70 -19.16
N GLU A 63 3.16 -11.50 -18.72
CA GLU A 63 1.92 -11.72 -19.47
C GLU A 63 1.03 -10.48 -19.53
N ILE A 64 0.90 -9.76 -18.41
CA ILE A 64 0.19 -8.48 -18.35
C ILE A 64 0.82 -7.47 -19.32
N SER A 65 2.16 -7.34 -19.30
CA SER A 65 2.89 -6.44 -20.21
C SER A 65 2.71 -6.82 -21.68
N ARG A 66 2.82 -8.12 -22.02
CA ARG A 66 2.58 -8.62 -23.38
C ARG A 66 1.15 -8.33 -23.84
N SER A 67 0.16 -8.59 -22.98
CA SER A 67 -1.25 -8.34 -23.27
C SER A 67 -1.54 -6.86 -23.44
N ALA A 68 -0.98 -6.00 -22.59
CA ALA A 68 -1.12 -4.55 -22.70
C ALA A 68 -0.56 -4.03 -24.03
N ALA A 69 0.60 -4.51 -24.46
CA ALA A 69 1.19 -4.16 -25.74
C ALA A 69 0.37 -4.67 -26.94
N ALA A 70 -0.05 -5.94 -26.90
CA ALA A 70 -0.82 -6.56 -27.98
C ALA A 70 -2.21 -5.92 -28.18
N LEU A 71 -2.82 -5.43 -27.09
CA LEU A 71 -4.15 -4.85 -27.10
C LEU A 71 -4.17 -3.31 -27.10
N ASN A 72 -2.98 -2.69 -27.14
CA ASN A 72 -2.78 -1.24 -27.08
C ASN A 72 -3.52 -0.59 -25.88
N LEU A 73 -3.34 -1.17 -24.69
CA LEU A 73 -3.96 -0.68 -23.47
C LEU A 73 -3.19 0.53 -22.93
N SER A 74 -3.90 1.56 -22.49
CA SER A 74 -3.30 2.72 -21.83
C SER A 74 -2.78 2.35 -20.44
N SER A 75 -1.53 2.71 -20.13
CA SER A 75 -1.00 2.66 -18.77
C SER A 75 -1.55 3.82 -17.93
N ALA A 76 -1.83 3.56 -16.65
CA ALA A 76 -2.10 4.62 -15.69
C ALA A 76 -0.76 5.15 -15.16
N VAL A 77 -0.59 6.47 -15.11
CA VAL A 77 0.60 7.09 -14.50
C VAL A 77 0.33 7.23 -13.01
N VAL A 78 1.03 6.42 -12.19
CA VAL A 78 1.03 6.58 -10.73
C VAL A 78 2.21 7.45 -10.33
N VAL A 79 1.92 8.62 -9.76
CA VAL A 79 2.95 9.48 -9.17
C VAL A 79 3.29 8.94 -7.79
N ARG A 80 4.35 8.12 -7.70
CA ARG A 80 4.78 7.45 -6.44
C ARG A 80 4.86 8.40 -5.25
N ARG A 81 5.37 9.61 -5.49
CA ARG A 81 5.47 10.68 -4.49
C ARG A 81 4.11 11.07 -3.90
N GLN A 82 3.08 11.22 -4.74
CA GLN A 82 1.72 11.52 -4.27
C GLN A 82 1.11 10.34 -3.52
N ALA A 83 1.36 9.10 -3.97
CA ALA A 83 0.88 7.92 -3.26
C ALA A 83 1.48 7.81 -1.85
N VAL A 84 2.78 8.06 -1.70
CA VAL A 84 3.46 8.09 -0.38
C VAL A 84 2.92 9.22 0.48
N LEU A 85 2.79 10.43 -0.08
CA LEU A 85 2.25 11.58 0.64
C LEU A 85 0.84 11.31 1.16
N SER A 86 -0.06 10.74 0.35
CA SER A 86 -1.42 10.38 0.78
C SER A 86 -1.44 9.39 1.94
N LEU A 87 -0.54 8.40 1.95
CA LEU A 87 -0.42 7.44 3.06
C LEU A 87 0.05 8.14 4.35
N LEU A 88 1.02 9.06 4.24
CA LEU A 88 1.55 9.82 5.37
C LEU A 88 0.51 10.80 5.93
N THR A 89 -0.21 11.52 5.08
CA THR A 89 -1.29 12.42 5.50
C THR A 89 -2.40 11.67 6.22
N LYS A 90 -2.74 10.46 5.75
CA LYS A 90 -3.73 9.62 6.43
C LYS A 90 -3.31 9.27 7.85
N ILE A 91 -2.10 8.75 8.04
CA ILE A 91 -1.66 8.33 9.39
C ILE A 91 -1.48 9.53 10.33
N LEU A 92 -1.09 10.70 9.81
CA LEU A 92 -1.03 11.94 10.60
C LEU A 92 -2.43 12.33 11.10
N SER A 93 -3.44 12.30 10.22
CA SER A 93 -4.84 12.51 10.61
C SER A 93 -5.30 11.49 11.66
N ASP A 94 -5.01 10.20 11.44
CA ASP A 94 -5.39 9.14 12.38
C ASP A 94 -4.74 9.36 13.77
N ILE A 95 -3.51 9.90 13.84
CA ILE A 95 -2.82 10.21 15.10
C ILE A 95 -3.42 11.45 15.80
N GLU A 96 -3.81 12.46 15.02
CA GLU A 96 -4.48 13.67 15.53
C GLU A 96 -5.86 13.33 16.12
N ASP A 97 -6.62 12.46 15.46
CA ASP A 97 -7.93 12.01 15.90
C ASP A 97 -7.88 11.20 17.21
N VAL A 98 -6.75 10.52 17.48
CA VAL A 98 -6.55 9.65 18.66
C VAL A 98 -5.86 10.37 19.83
N HIS A 99 -5.54 11.66 19.74
CA HIS A 99 -5.04 12.41 20.90
C HIS A 99 -6.05 12.44 22.06
N SER A 100 -5.56 12.61 23.30
CA SER A 100 -6.29 12.69 24.59
C SER A 100 -7.83 12.83 24.57
N PRO A 101 -8.45 13.84 23.92
CA PRO A 101 -9.91 13.92 23.84
C PRO A 101 -10.59 12.71 23.16
N GLY A 102 -9.97 12.16 22.11
CA GLY A 102 -10.46 11.02 21.35
C GLY A 102 -10.33 9.68 22.09
N LEU A 103 -9.27 9.48 22.88
CA LEU A 103 -9.08 8.24 23.65
C LEU A 103 -10.09 8.06 24.78
N ARG A 104 -10.55 9.17 25.40
CA ARG A 104 -11.60 9.13 26.43
C ARG A 104 -12.92 8.56 25.92
N ALA A 105 -13.17 8.64 24.61
CA ALA A 105 -14.35 8.03 23.99
C ALA A 105 -14.30 6.48 24.01
N TYR A 106 -13.13 5.89 24.22
CA TYR A 106 -12.91 4.44 24.26
C TYR A 106 -12.81 3.86 25.69
N GLY A 107 -12.94 4.71 26.70
CA GLY A 107 -12.93 4.32 28.12
C GLY A 107 -12.12 5.26 29.00
N ASN A 108 -12.21 5.06 30.32
CA ASN A 108 -11.40 5.81 31.28
C ASN A 108 -9.96 5.28 31.27
N ILE A 109 -9.01 6.18 31.03
CA ILE A 109 -7.58 5.95 31.20
C ILE A 109 -7.06 6.83 32.33
N SER A 110 -6.03 6.40 33.06
CA SER A 110 -5.46 7.27 34.10
C SER A 110 -4.73 8.45 33.45
N PRO A 111 -4.68 9.63 34.11
CA PRO A 111 -3.98 10.81 33.56
C PRO A 111 -2.51 10.53 33.23
N GLU A 112 -1.84 9.67 33.99
CA GLU A 112 -0.45 9.30 33.75
C GLU A 112 -0.29 8.47 32.47
N LEU A 113 -1.24 7.57 32.19
CA LEU A 113 -1.25 6.76 30.97
C LEU A 113 -1.64 7.61 29.75
N GLU A 114 -2.58 8.53 29.92
CA GLU A 114 -2.97 9.53 28.91
C GLU A 114 -1.74 10.34 28.45
N GLN A 115 -0.99 10.89 29.40
CA GLN A 115 0.22 11.65 29.12
C GLN A 115 1.30 10.81 28.43
N GLN A 116 1.45 9.54 28.81
CA GLN A 116 2.41 8.65 28.17
C GLN A 116 2.03 8.36 26.71
N VAL A 117 0.76 8.03 26.45
CA VAL A 117 0.26 7.74 25.11
C VAL A 117 0.42 8.97 24.21
N ASP A 118 0.01 10.15 24.66
CA ASP A 118 0.18 11.40 23.91
C ASP A 118 1.65 11.67 23.59
N ALA A 119 2.57 11.44 24.53
CA ALA A 119 4.00 11.61 24.27
C ALA A 119 4.52 10.63 23.20
N HIS A 120 4.00 9.40 23.13
CA HIS A 120 4.36 8.44 22.08
C HIS A 120 3.76 8.84 20.72
N LEU A 121 2.50 9.26 20.69
CA LEU A 121 1.81 9.71 19.49
C LEU A 121 2.46 10.97 18.91
N ALA A 122 2.81 11.95 19.74
CA ALA A 122 3.51 13.16 19.33
C ALA A 122 4.87 12.85 18.69
N ARG A 123 5.63 11.87 19.23
CA ARG A 123 6.90 11.43 18.63
C ARG A 123 6.69 10.77 17.26
N LEU A 124 5.66 9.94 17.10
CA LEU A 124 5.36 9.31 15.81
C LEU A 124 4.87 10.34 14.78
N HIS A 125 4.03 11.28 15.20
CA HIS A 125 3.54 12.38 14.36
C HIS A 125 4.72 13.19 13.79
N ALA A 126 5.65 13.64 14.64
CA ALA A 126 6.82 14.40 14.21
C ALA A 126 7.72 13.65 13.20
N ILE A 127 7.80 12.31 13.29
CA ILE A 127 8.54 11.49 12.32
C ILE A 127 7.80 11.44 10.97
N PHE A 128 6.48 11.17 10.99
CA PHE A 128 5.69 11.11 9.76
C PHE A 128 5.56 12.47 9.08
N GLU A 129 5.53 13.56 9.84
CA GLU A 129 5.55 14.92 9.32
C GLU A 129 6.85 15.19 8.54
N GLN A 130 8.01 14.88 9.12
CA GLN A 130 9.30 15.00 8.42
C GLN A 130 9.34 14.19 7.11
N MET A 131 8.79 12.97 7.12
CA MET A 131 8.67 12.15 5.90
C MET A 131 7.77 12.82 4.85
N ALA A 132 6.67 13.44 5.27
CA ALA A 132 5.75 14.14 4.38
C ALA A 132 6.39 15.39 3.78
N GLU A 133 7.16 16.16 4.56
CA GLU A 133 7.90 17.33 4.06
C GLU A 133 8.89 16.98 2.94
N LEU A 134 9.60 15.84 3.07
CA LEU A 134 10.48 15.35 1.99
C LEU A 134 9.69 15.06 0.72
N CYS A 135 8.48 14.54 0.87
CA CYS A 135 7.55 14.35 -0.25
C CYS A 135 6.92 15.66 -0.76
N VAL A 136 7.17 16.83 -0.17
CA VAL A 136 6.71 18.14 -0.68
C VAL A 136 7.87 18.90 -1.34
N ARG A 137 9.10 18.74 -0.83
CA ARG A 137 10.28 19.50 -1.28
C ARG A 137 11.08 18.86 -2.43
N SER A 138 10.90 17.57 -2.71
CA SER A 138 11.66 16.80 -3.73
C SER A 138 10.96 16.75 -5.08
#